data_AF-A0A6I9YGX3-F1
#
_entry.id   AF-A0A6I9YGX3-F1
#
_cell.length_a   1.000
_cell.length_b   1.000
_cell.length_c   1.000
_cell.angle_alpha   90.00
_cell.angle_beta   90.00
_cell.angle_gamma   90.00
#
_symmetry.space_group_name_H-M   'P 1'
#
loop_
_entity.id
_entity.type
_entity.pdbx_description
1 polymer ?
#
loop_
_entity_poly.entity_id
_entity_poly.type
_entity_poly.pdbx_seq_one_letter_code
_entity_poly.pdbx_strand_id
1 'polypeptide(L)'
;MQSKYSIFCNHSCFSLADFLEVDSDSEEEEEEEEEGNLDPGPSMHFLSLTEETQYPTWKKTLLRRSKEAEMKRFCKAQAIQRRLEEIEVTFRELEKQGIKVEQSLREEAGTESELKKQWMNQLLTLIQKKNSLMSEESDLMIDVQELKLEEQQWQLDQELRRYYNLEDSLKTSEDYESEKIILSQLVAIVNQRSALIEMQERKRLSELSELSMHQ
;
A
#
# COMPACT_ATOMS: atom_id res chain seq x y z
N MET A 1 -1.14 -19.73 -14.90
CA MET A 1 0.09 -18.92 -14.84
C MET A 1 -0.04 -18.07 -13.59
N GLN A 2 0.80 -18.28 -12.56
CA GLN A 2 0.82 -17.38 -11.41
C GLN A 2 1.41 -16.05 -11.89
N SER A 3 0.73 -14.94 -11.63
CA SER A 3 1.27 -13.60 -11.92
C SER A 3 2.58 -13.45 -11.14
N LYS A 4 3.67 -13.06 -11.83
CA LYS A 4 4.99 -12.84 -11.21
C LYS A 4 4.94 -11.81 -10.07
N TYR A 5 3.90 -10.98 -10.06
CA TYR A 5 3.77 -9.84 -9.20
C TYR A 5 2.67 -10.01 -8.16
N SER A 6 2.23 -11.21 -7.78
CA SER A 6 1.14 -11.35 -6.79
C SER A 6 1.45 -10.64 -5.46
N ILE A 7 0.93 -9.42 -5.28
CA ILE A 7 1.12 -8.57 -4.10
C ILE A 7 0.13 -8.91 -2.97
N PHE A 8 -0.82 -9.82 -3.19
CA PHE A 8 -1.85 -10.16 -2.21
C PHE A 8 -1.23 -10.60 -0.87
N CYS A 9 -1.34 -9.70 0.12
CA CYS A 9 -1.10 -10.00 1.53
C CYS A 9 -2.19 -10.97 2.00
N ASN A 10 -1.79 -12.12 2.53
CA ASN A 10 -2.65 -13.23 2.92
C ASN A 10 -3.63 -12.93 4.10
N HIS A 11 -3.92 -11.67 4.44
CA HIS A 11 -4.69 -11.32 5.65
C HIS A 11 -5.85 -10.34 5.49
N SER A 12 -6.18 -9.86 4.29
CA SER A 12 -7.42 -9.09 4.15
C SER A 12 -8.02 -9.23 2.75
N CYS A 13 -8.89 -10.23 2.62
CA CYS A 13 -9.87 -10.25 1.54
C CYS A 13 -11.07 -9.43 2.02
N PHE A 14 -10.90 -8.10 2.06
CA PHE A 14 -12.02 -7.20 2.29
C PHE A 14 -12.91 -7.24 1.05
N SER A 15 -14.15 -7.65 1.21
CA SER A 15 -15.08 -7.80 0.10
C SER A 15 -15.72 -6.44 -0.20
N LEU A 16 -16.17 -6.21 -1.43
CA LEU A 16 -16.96 -5.03 -1.79
C LEU A 16 -18.29 -4.94 -0.98
N ALA A 17 -18.69 -6.02 -0.29
CA ALA A 17 -19.87 -6.03 0.58
C ALA A 17 -19.62 -5.26 1.90
N ASP A 18 -18.38 -5.21 2.39
CA ASP A 18 -18.01 -4.51 3.61
C ASP A 18 -18.00 -2.97 3.44
N PHE A 19 -18.14 -2.48 2.20
CA PHE A 19 -18.33 -1.08 1.84
C PHE A 19 -19.76 -0.59 2.08
N LEU A 20 -20.78 -1.45 1.87
CA LEU A 20 -22.18 -1.06 1.95
C LEU A 20 -22.72 -0.99 3.40
N GLU A 21 -21.99 -1.50 4.38
CA GLU A 21 -22.32 -1.26 5.80
C GLU A 21 -22.00 0.17 6.25
N VAL A 22 -21.13 0.90 5.55
CA VAL A 22 -20.59 2.19 6.02
C VAL A 22 -21.50 3.37 5.67
N ASP A 23 -22.29 3.29 4.60
CA ASP A 23 -23.20 4.38 4.20
C ASP A 23 -24.54 4.37 4.94
N SER A 24 -24.85 3.33 5.74
CA SER A 24 -26.16 3.18 6.38
C SER A 24 -26.29 3.86 7.74
N ASP A 25 -25.21 4.38 8.34
CA ASP A 25 -25.24 4.97 9.69
C ASP A 25 -24.97 6.48 9.63
N SER A 26 -25.80 7.19 8.85
CA SER A 26 -25.90 8.65 8.88
C SER A 26 -27.01 9.05 9.86
N GLU A 27 -26.73 8.96 11.16
CA GLU A 27 -27.55 9.63 12.18
C GLU A 27 -26.96 11.02 12.43
N GLU A 28 -27.76 12.04 12.15
CA GLU A 28 -27.48 13.46 12.40
C GLU A 28 -27.46 13.71 13.92
N GLU A 29 -26.39 14.31 14.45
CA GLU A 29 -26.31 14.69 15.87
C GLU A 29 -27.07 16.02 16.09
N GLU A 30 -28.24 15.96 16.75
CA GLU A 30 -28.89 17.15 17.32
C GLU A 30 -28.29 17.44 18.72
N GLU A 31 -27.73 18.64 18.90
CA GLU A 31 -27.33 19.15 20.21
C GLU A 31 -28.58 19.68 20.95
N GLU A 32 -29.06 18.97 21.98
CA GLU A 32 -30.08 19.52 22.90
C GLU A 32 -29.41 20.18 24.13
N GLU A 33 -29.68 21.47 24.31
CA GLU A 33 -29.31 22.26 25.49
C GLU A 33 -30.16 21.85 26.71
N GLU A 34 -29.50 21.66 27.87
CA GLU A 34 -30.15 21.37 29.15
C GLU A 34 -30.99 22.55 29.68
N GLU A 35 -32.28 22.30 29.95
CA GLU A 35 -33.03 23.02 31.00
C GLU A 35 -33.69 21.99 31.96
N GLY A 36 -33.43 22.13 33.26
CA GLY A 36 -33.79 21.13 34.28
C GLY A 36 -35.15 21.33 34.98
N ASN A 37 -35.61 20.28 35.69
CA ASN A 37 -36.00 20.32 37.12
C ASN A 37 -36.41 18.94 37.70
N LEU A 38 -36.37 18.82 39.04
CA LEU A 38 -36.41 17.65 39.95
C LEU A 38 -37.75 16.86 40.09
N ASP A 39 -37.70 15.54 40.38
CA ASP A 39 -38.07 14.88 41.69
C ASP A 39 -37.94 13.31 41.64
N PRO A 40 -37.52 12.58 42.69
CA PRO A 40 -37.30 11.12 42.67
C PRO A 40 -38.34 10.29 43.46
N GLY A 41 -38.85 9.20 42.86
CA GLY A 41 -39.69 8.20 43.52
C GLY A 41 -39.29 6.75 43.15
N PRO A 42 -39.21 5.79 44.11
CA PRO A 42 -38.51 4.52 43.89
C PRO A 42 -39.42 3.29 43.64
N SER A 43 -38.87 2.37 42.82
CA SER A 43 -39.09 0.90 42.81
C SER A 43 -40.12 0.29 41.85
N MET A 44 -39.64 -0.41 40.80
CA MET A 44 -39.70 -1.89 40.64
C MET A 44 -39.46 -2.31 39.18
N HIS A 45 -38.18 -2.53 38.87
CA HIS A 45 -37.63 -3.65 38.09
C HIS A 45 -38.58 -4.46 37.17
N PHE A 46 -38.65 -4.11 35.88
CA PHE A 46 -39.04 -5.06 34.83
C PHE A 46 -38.57 -4.60 33.44
N LEU A 47 -37.67 -5.41 32.84
CA LEU A 47 -37.23 -5.42 31.44
C LEU A 47 -36.38 -4.24 30.94
N SER A 48 -35.07 -4.47 30.78
CA SER A 48 -34.48 -4.69 29.46
C SER A 48 -32.96 -4.83 29.57
N LEU A 49 -32.44 -5.79 28.85
CA LEU A 49 -31.04 -6.03 28.59
C LEU A 49 -30.51 -4.88 27.70
N THR A 50 -30.11 -3.76 28.28
CA THR A 50 -29.46 -2.65 27.55
C THR A 50 -28.41 -1.96 28.42
N GLU A 51 -27.36 -2.67 28.79
CA GLU A 51 -26.07 -2.05 29.13
C GLU A 51 -25.23 -1.88 27.85
N GLU A 52 -25.80 -1.23 26.84
CA GLU A 52 -25.13 -0.95 25.57
C GLU A 52 -25.22 0.55 25.23
N THR A 53 -24.89 1.45 26.16
CA THR A 53 -24.81 2.87 25.82
C THR A 53 -23.74 3.58 26.63
N GLN A 54 -22.47 3.41 26.25
CA GLN A 54 -21.47 4.48 26.22
C GLN A 54 -20.10 3.93 25.79
N TYR A 55 -19.95 3.63 24.51
CA TYR A 55 -18.64 3.74 23.89
C TYR A 55 -18.54 5.18 23.36
N PRO A 56 -17.59 6.00 23.84
CA PRO A 56 -17.45 7.38 23.39
C PRO A 56 -17.34 7.47 21.85
N THR A 57 -17.87 8.53 21.25
CA THR A 57 -17.79 8.84 19.80
C THR A 57 -16.36 8.70 19.23
N TRP A 58 -15.33 8.91 20.04
CA TRP A 58 -13.93 8.71 19.65
C TRP A 58 -13.54 7.24 19.38
N LYS A 59 -14.14 6.24 20.05
CA LYS A 59 -13.88 4.80 19.78
C LYS A 59 -14.43 4.40 18.41
N LYS A 60 -15.64 4.84 18.07
CA LYS A 60 -16.25 4.67 16.73
C LYS A 60 -15.38 5.35 15.66
N THR A 61 -14.92 6.57 15.94
CA THR A 61 -14.03 7.33 15.05
C THR A 61 -12.68 6.63 14.83
N LEU A 62 -12.09 6.06 15.88
CA LEU A 62 -10.81 5.33 15.79
C LEU A 62 -10.94 4.07 14.94
N LEU A 63 -12.01 3.30 15.13
CA LEU A 63 -12.28 2.10 14.33
C LEU A 63 -12.52 2.46 12.85
N ARG A 64 -13.30 3.51 12.58
CA ARG A 64 -13.52 4.02 11.21
C ARG A 64 -12.19 4.39 10.55
N ARG A 65 -11.34 5.15 11.24
CA ARG A 65 -10.00 5.52 10.74
C ARG A 65 -9.12 4.30 10.46
N SER A 66 -9.16 3.28 11.32
CA SER A 66 -8.42 2.02 11.09
C SER A 66 -8.88 1.31 9.82
N LYS A 67 -10.20 1.16 9.64
CA LYS A 67 -10.79 0.56 8.43
C LYS A 67 -10.47 1.36 7.17
N GLU A 68 -10.57 2.69 7.23
CA GLU A 68 -10.17 3.57 6.11
C GLU A 68 -8.69 3.41 5.74
N ALA A 69 -7.79 3.30 6.74
CA ALA A 69 -6.36 3.12 6.50
C ALA A 69 -6.06 1.75 5.87
N GLU A 70 -6.75 0.69 6.31
CA GLU A 70 -6.67 -0.63 5.69
C GLU A 70 -7.16 -0.61 4.23
N MET A 71 -8.32 0.00 3.98
CA MET A 71 -8.88 0.16 2.64
C MET A 71 -7.92 0.92 1.72
N LYS A 72 -7.35 2.04 2.18
CA LYS A 72 -6.39 2.83 1.39
C LYS A 72 -5.16 1.99 1.01
N ARG A 73 -4.62 1.21 1.94
CA ARG A 73 -3.49 0.30 1.68
C ARG A 73 -3.85 -0.78 0.65
N PHE A 74 -5.04 -1.38 0.79
CA PHE A 74 -5.54 -2.37 -0.16
C PHE A 74 -5.73 -1.78 -1.56
N CYS A 75 -6.36 -0.62 -1.69
CA CYS A 75 -6.53 0.05 -2.98
C CYS A 75 -5.19 0.42 -3.63
N LYS A 76 -4.21 0.90 -2.85
CA LYS A 76 -2.85 1.18 -3.33
C LYS A 76 -2.20 -0.09 -3.87
N ALA A 77 -2.27 -1.20 -3.12
CA ALA A 77 -1.74 -2.50 -3.55
C ALA A 77 -2.39 -3.00 -4.85
N GLN A 78 -3.72 -2.89 -4.96
CA GLN A 78 -4.44 -3.30 -6.16
C GLN A 78 -4.09 -2.45 -7.38
N ALA A 79 -3.93 -1.13 -7.20
CA ALA A 79 -3.52 -0.24 -8.28
C ALA A 79 -2.13 -0.59 -8.81
N ILE A 80 -1.16 -0.85 -7.91
CA ILE A 80 0.19 -1.27 -8.27
C ILE A 80 0.18 -2.62 -9.00
N GLN A 81 -0.58 -3.60 -8.49
CA GLN A 81 -0.74 -4.90 -9.13
C GLN A 81 -1.22 -4.77 -10.58
N ARG A 82 -2.31 -4.00 -10.78
CA ARG A 82 -2.86 -3.77 -12.12
C ARG A 82 -1.81 -3.13 -13.03
N ARG A 83 -1.08 -2.14 -12.53
CA ARG A 83 -0.08 -1.44 -13.33
C ARG A 83 1.09 -2.34 -13.73
N LEU A 84 1.57 -3.20 -12.83
CA LEU A 84 2.60 -4.19 -13.14
C LEU A 84 2.15 -5.20 -14.21
N GLU A 85 0.88 -5.62 -14.17
CA GLU A 85 0.31 -6.50 -15.18
C GLU A 85 0.19 -5.81 -16.55
N GLU A 86 -0.21 -4.52 -16.58
CA GLU A 86 -0.19 -3.71 -17.80
C GLU A 86 1.22 -3.59 -18.37
N ILE A 87 2.22 -3.31 -17.53
CA ILE A 87 3.63 -3.26 -17.95
C ILE A 87 4.05 -4.59 -18.54
N GLU A 88 3.74 -5.73 -17.91
CA GLU A 88 4.11 -7.06 -18.44
C GLU A 88 3.46 -7.33 -19.81
N VAL A 89 2.20 -6.94 -20.01
CA VAL A 89 1.53 -7.08 -21.31
C VAL A 89 2.20 -6.21 -22.37
N THR A 90 2.50 -4.94 -22.06
CA THR A 90 3.19 -4.04 -23.00
C THR A 90 4.60 -4.52 -23.32
N PHE A 91 5.33 -5.08 -22.35
CA PHE A 91 6.65 -5.64 -22.54
C PHE A 91 6.63 -6.80 -23.53
N ARG A 92 5.67 -7.73 -23.38
CA ARG A 92 5.46 -8.85 -24.31
C ARG A 92 5.18 -8.38 -25.74
N GLU A 93 4.48 -7.26 -25.91
CA GLU A 93 4.21 -6.69 -27.24
C GLU A 93 5.47 -6.04 -27.84
N LEU A 94 6.24 -5.29 -27.04
CA LEU A 94 7.53 -4.74 -27.49
C LEU A 94 8.53 -5.82 -27.86
N GLU A 95 8.55 -6.95 -27.15
CA GLU A 95 9.39 -8.11 -27.51
C GLU A 95 9.01 -8.68 -28.88
N LYS A 96 7.72 -8.87 -29.16
CA LYS A 96 7.25 -9.32 -30.48
C LYS A 96 7.63 -8.34 -31.59
N GLN A 97 7.51 -7.05 -31.35
CA GLN A 97 7.94 -6.01 -32.30
C GLN A 97 9.45 -6.03 -32.49
N GLY A 98 10.22 -6.21 -31.41
CA GLY A 98 11.67 -6.35 -31.45
C GLY A 98 12.14 -7.52 -32.29
N ILE A 99 11.47 -8.69 -32.17
CA ILE A 99 11.77 -9.87 -32.99
C ILE A 99 11.56 -9.55 -34.49
N LYS A 100 10.47 -8.85 -34.85
CA LYS A 100 10.21 -8.48 -36.26
C LYS A 100 11.26 -7.53 -36.83
N VAL A 101 11.66 -6.52 -36.05
CA VAL A 101 12.71 -5.57 -36.44
C VAL A 101 14.05 -6.28 -36.61
N GLU A 102 14.36 -7.21 -35.71
CA GLU A 102 15.59 -8.01 -35.75
C GLU A 102 15.63 -8.94 -36.97
N GLN A 103 14.53 -9.62 -37.27
CA GLN A 103 14.39 -10.45 -38.47
C GLN A 103 14.58 -9.61 -39.74
N SER A 104 13.92 -8.46 -39.81
CA SER A 104 14.03 -7.53 -40.96
C SER A 104 15.47 -7.04 -41.14
N LEU A 105 16.19 -6.75 -40.04
CA LEU A 105 17.62 -6.37 -40.09
C LEU A 105 18.53 -7.49 -40.60
N ARG A 106 18.19 -8.76 -40.35
CA ARG A 106 18.98 -9.92 -40.81
C ARG A 106 18.72 -10.30 -42.25
N GLU A 107 17.44 -10.33 -42.64
CA GLU A 107 17.02 -10.68 -44.01
C GLU A 107 17.51 -9.62 -45.01
N GLU A 108 17.53 -8.37 -44.57
CA GLU A 108 17.83 -7.23 -45.41
C GLU A 108 19.31 -6.79 -45.37
N ALA A 109 20.23 -7.71 -45.01
CA ALA A 109 21.67 -7.47 -44.86
C ALA A 109 22.39 -6.98 -46.15
N GLY A 110 21.68 -6.88 -47.28
CA GLY A 110 22.16 -6.37 -48.56
C GLY A 110 21.50 -5.07 -49.09
N THR A 111 20.65 -4.38 -48.33
CA THR A 111 19.91 -3.18 -48.83
C THR A 111 20.56 -1.82 -48.61
N GLU A 112 19.99 -0.83 -49.31
CA GLU A 112 20.27 0.60 -49.20
C GLU A 112 20.41 1.11 -47.75
N SER A 113 21.43 1.95 -47.55
CA SER A 113 21.78 2.60 -46.28
C SER A 113 20.60 3.24 -45.55
N GLU A 114 19.59 3.74 -46.26
CA GLU A 114 18.46 4.44 -45.67
C GLU A 114 17.45 3.51 -44.96
N LEU A 115 17.14 2.34 -45.53
CA LEU A 115 16.29 1.33 -44.87
C LEU A 115 16.95 0.85 -43.58
N LYS A 116 18.27 0.61 -43.62
CA LYS A 116 19.03 0.22 -42.43
C LYS A 116 18.96 1.27 -41.32
N LYS A 117 19.06 2.56 -41.64
CA LYS A 117 18.87 3.64 -40.65
C LYS A 117 17.46 3.62 -40.06
N GLN A 118 16.42 3.42 -40.88
CA GLN A 118 15.04 3.34 -40.39
C GLN A 118 14.87 2.20 -39.38
N TRP A 119 15.35 1.00 -39.69
CA TRP A 119 15.30 -0.14 -38.77
C TRP A 119 16.11 0.11 -37.49
N MET A 120 17.29 0.74 -37.58
CA MET A 120 18.07 1.11 -36.39
C MET A 120 17.33 2.13 -35.51
N ASN A 121 16.67 3.13 -36.10
CA ASN A 121 15.87 4.09 -35.35
C ASN A 121 14.67 3.42 -34.66
N GLN A 122 14.02 2.45 -35.33
CA GLN A 122 12.95 1.66 -34.73
C GLN A 122 13.47 0.82 -33.56
N LEU A 123 14.62 0.17 -33.71
CA LEU A 123 15.26 -0.59 -32.63
C LEU A 123 15.60 0.31 -31.43
N LEU A 124 16.18 1.48 -31.66
CA LEU A 124 16.48 2.45 -30.62
C LEU A 124 15.20 2.89 -29.87
N THR A 125 14.13 3.15 -30.62
CA THR A 125 12.82 3.52 -30.04
C THR A 125 12.27 2.39 -29.16
N LEU A 126 12.37 1.13 -29.61
CA LEU A 126 11.94 -0.03 -28.81
C LEU A 126 12.76 -0.18 -27.53
N ILE A 127 14.07 0.02 -27.61
CA ILE A 127 14.97 -0.02 -26.43
C ILE A 127 14.61 1.10 -25.45
N GLN A 128 14.40 2.32 -25.92
CA GLN A 128 14.00 3.45 -25.08
C GLN A 128 12.68 3.19 -24.37
N LYS A 129 11.66 2.69 -25.09
CA LYS A 129 10.37 2.31 -24.50
C LYS A 129 10.52 1.21 -23.45
N LYS A 130 11.32 0.18 -23.75
CA LYS A 130 11.62 -0.91 -22.82
C LYS A 130 12.31 -0.40 -21.55
N ASN A 131 13.30 0.47 -21.70
CA ASN A 131 14.01 1.07 -20.56
C ASN A 131 13.06 1.92 -19.70
N SER A 132 12.16 2.69 -20.32
CA SER A 132 11.13 3.45 -19.60
C SER A 132 10.22 2.54 -18.78
N LEU A 133 9.73 1.44 -19.37
CA LEU A 133 8.88 0.47 -18.67
C LEU A 133 9.64 -0.25 -17.53
N MET A 134 10.91 -0.61 -17.74
CA MET A 134 11.72 -1.20 -16.67
C MET A 134 11.97 -0.21 -15.53
N SER A 135 12.15 1.08 -15.83
CA SER A 135 12.27 2.10 -14.79
C SER A 135 10.98 2.22 -13.98
N GLU A 136 9.83 2.30 -14.66
CA GLU A 136 8.51 2.36 -14.01
C GLU A 136 8.23 1.09 -13.18
N GLU A 137 8.53 -0.09 -13.71
CA GLU A 137 8.43 -1.36 -12.96
C GLU A 137 9.29 -1.31 -11.70
N SER A 138 10.53 -0.82 -11.80
CA SER A 138 11.43 -0.70 -10.65
C SER A 138 10.88 0.22 -9.56
N ASP A 139 10.24 1.32 -9.95
CA ASP A 139 9.61 2.27 -9.01
C ASP A 139 8.39 1.63 -8.33
N LEU A 140 7.53 0.95 -9.09
CA LEU A 140 6.40 0.21 -8.54
C LEU A 140 6.84 -0.90 -7.57
N MET A 141 7.97 -1.56 -7.83
CA MET A 141 8.53 -2.55 -6.91
C MET A 141 9.02 -1.94 -5.59
N ILE A 142 9.41 -0.66 -5.57
CA ILE A 142 9.71 0.06 -4.34
C ILE A 142 8.43 0.30 -3.55
N ASP A 143 7.35 0.71 -4.23
CA ASP A 143 6.04 0.91 -3.60
C ASP A 143 5.49 -0.40 -3.00
N VAL A 144 5.72 -1.56 -3.65
CA VAL A 144 5.39 -2.88 -3.09
C VAL A 144 6.16 -3.13 -1.78
N GLN A 145 7.45 -2.80 -1.76
CA GLN A 145 8.27 -2.97 -0.56
C GLN A 145 7.81 -2.04 0.56
N GLU A 146 7.48 -0.79 0.24
CA GLU A 146 6.90 0.16 1.20
C GLU A 146 5.59 -0.37 1.80
N LEU A 147 4.66 -0.83 0.97
CA LEU A 147 3.39 -1.43 1.42
C LEU A 147 3.60 -2.63 2.34
N LYS A 148 4.57 -3.49 2.04
CA LYS A 148 4.92 -4.62 2.90
C LYS A 148 5.41 -4.16 4.27
N LEU A 149 6.25 -3.12 4.30
CA LEU A 149 6.74 -2.53 5.55
C LEU A 149 5.61 -1.83 6.32
N GLU A 150 4.65 -1.20 5.64
CA GLU A 150 3.43 -0.65 6.26
C GLU A 150 2.58 -1.73 6.92
N GLU A 151 2.38 -2.87 6.25
CA GLU A 151 1.64 -4.00 6.82
C GLU A 151 2.36 -4.59 8.03
N GLN A 152 3.67 -4.83 7.94
CA GLN A 152 4.45 -5.31 9.08
C GLN A 152 4.42 -4.33 10.25
N GLN A 153 4.54 -3.02 9.98
CA GLN A 153 4.44 -2.00 11.02
C GLN A 153 3.07 -2.05 11.69
N TRP A 154 1.98 -2.12 10.91
CA TRP A 154 0.63 -2.18 11.46
C TRP A 154 0.42 -3.41 12.35
N GLN A 155 0.92 -4.58 11.95
CA GLN A 155 0.85 -5.80 12.76
C GLN A 155 1.57 -5.64 14.10
N LEU A 156 2.79 -5.09 14.08
CA LEU A 156 3.57 -4.83 15.29
C LEU A 156 2.92 -3.76 16.19
N ASP A 157 2.37 -2.70 15.61
CA ASP A 157 1.66 -1.66 16.36
C ASP A 157 0.41 -2.23 17.06
N GLN A 158 -0.32 -3.14 16.40
CA GLN A 158 -1.47 -3.81 16.99
C GLN A 158 -1.07 -4.74 18.13
N GLU A 159 0.02 -5.48 17.98
CA GLU A 159 0.55 -6.33 19.05
C GLU A 159 1.03 -5.50 20.24
N LEU A 160 1.75 -4.40 19.99
CA LEU A 160 2.22 -3.48 21.03
C LEU A 160 1.05 -2.84 21.80
N ARG A 161 -0.03 -2.46 21.11
CA ARG A 161 -1.26 -1.95 21.75
C ARG A 161 -1.88 -2.97 22.70
N ARG A 162 -1.81 -4.27 22.39
CA ARG A 162 -2.31 -5.33 23.30
C ARG A 162 -1.56 -5.31 24.62
N TYR A 163 -0.23 -5.13 24.59
CA TYR A 163 0.60 -5.04 25.78
C TYR A 163 0.38 -3.73 26.56
N TYR A 164 0.22 -2.59 25.87
CA TYR A 164 -0.07 -1.32 26.55
C TYR A 164 -1.46 -1.22 27.18
N ASN A 165 -2.43 -1.98 26.67
CA ASN A 165 -3.75 -2.05 27.29
C ASN A 165 -3.77 -2.97 28.53
N LEU A 166 -2.70 -3.72 28.80
CA LEU A 166 -2.56 -4.52 30.02
C LEU A 166 -2.04 -3.65 31.16
N GLU A 167 -2.64 -3.78 32.34
CA GLU A 167 -2.21 -3.06 33.54
C GLU A 167 -0.81 -3.50 33.99
N ASP A 168 0.05 -2.57 34.37
CA ASP A 168 1.47 -2.85 34.68
C ASP A 168 1.65 -3.85 35.84
N SER A 169 0.69 -3.92 36.77
CA SER A 169 0.67 -4.91 37.86
C SER A 169 0.42 -6.34 37.40
N LEU A 170 -0.16 -6.52 36.20
CA LEU A 170 -0.44 -7.82 35.60
C LEU A 170 0.63 -8.23 34.58
N LYS A 171 1.57 -7.35 34.26
CA LYS A 171 2.65 -7.63 33.30
C LYS A 171 3.70 -8.54 33.90
N THR A 172 4.03 -9.59 33.16
CA THR A 172 5.14 -10.49 33.47
C THR A 172 6.45 -9.96 32.90
N SER A 173 7.59 -10.46 33.40
CA SER A 173 8.90 -10.13 32.84
C SER A 173 9.04 -10.52 31.36
N GLU A 174 8.27 -11.51 30.89
CA GLU A 174 8.25 -11.95 29.50
C GLU A 174 7.50 -10.95 28.60
N ASP A 175 6.44 -10.32 29.12
CA ASP A 175 5.68 -9.28 28.41
C ASP A 175 6.57 -8.06 28.15
N TYR A 176 7.36 -7.63 29.14
CA TYR A 176 8.30 -6.52 28.97
C TYR A 176 9.40 -6.81 27.93
N GLU A 177 9.92 -8.04 27.87
CA GLU A 177 10.90 -8.39 26.83
C GLU A 177 10.23 -8.48 25.45
N SER A 178 8.98 -8.95 25.38
CA SER A 178 8.19 -8.96 24.15
C SER A 178 7.95 -7.54 23.62
N GLU A 179 7.52 -6.61 24.49
CA GLU A 179 7.38 -5.18 24.14
C GLU A 179 8.68 -4.60 23.57
N LYS A 180 9.82 -4.90 24.21
CA LYS A 180 11.14 -4.44 23.77
C LYS A 180 11.55 -5.02 22.42
N ILE A 181 11.27 -6.30 22.16
CA ILE A 181 11.52 -6.94 20.86
C ILE A 181 10.68 -6.26 19.78
N ILE A 182 9.39 -6.04 20.03
CA ILE A 182 8.48 -5.37 19.08
C ILE A 182 8.97 -3.95 18.77
N LEU A 183 9.34 -3.17 19.79
CA LEU A 183 9.91 -1.83 19.61
C LEU A 183 11.20 -1.85 18.77
N SER A 184 12.09 -2.83 19.02
CA SER A 184 13.30 -2.99 18.21
C SER A 184 12.98 -3.33 16.75
N GLN A 185 11.93 -4.12 16.48
CA GLN A 185 11.49 -4.45 15.13
C GLN A 185 10.86 -3.25 14.42
N LEU A 186 10.07 -2.43 15.13
CA LEU A 186 9.52 -1.17 14.60
C LEU A 186 10.63 -0.22 14.17
N VAL A 187 11.69 -0.07 14.97
CA VAL A 187 12.88 0.72 14.60
C VAL A 187 13.55 0.13 13.35
N ALA A 188 13.66 -1.19 13.25
CA ALA A 188 14.22 -1.84 12.06
C ALA A 188 13.40 -1.56 10.79
N ILE A 189 12.06 -1.55 10.89
CA ILE A 189 11.17 -1.18 9.77
C ILE A 189 11.40 0.27 9.33
N VAL A 190 11.52 1.20 10.28
CA VAL A 190 11.81 2.61 9.98
C VAL A 190 13.14 2.73 9.23
N ASN A 191 14.18 2.02 9.69
CA ASN A 191 15.48 2.00 9.01
C ASN A 191 15.39 1.41 7.60
N GLN A 192 14.59 0.35 7.39
CA GLN A 192 14.35 -0.23 6.07
C GLN A 192 13.66 0.77 5.13
N ARG A 193 12.67 1.53 5.60
CA ARG A 193 12.05 2.61 4.80
C ARG A 193 13.04 3.71 4.47
N SER A 194 13.86 4.14 5.43
CA SER A 194 14.92 5.12 5.18
C SER A 194 15.88 4.65 4.07
N ALA A 195 16.26 3.37 4.06
CA ALA A 195 17.10 2.81 3.01
C ALA A 195 16.44 2.81 1.62
N LEU A 196 15.10 2.62 1.55
CA LEU A 196 14.35 2.75 0.28
C LEU A 196 14.38 4.19 -0.24
N ILE A 197 14.15 5.17 0.65
CA ILE A 197 14.22 6.61 0.32
C ILE A 197 15.63 6.98 -0.17
N GLU A 198 16.68 6.54 0.53
CA GLU A 198 18.07 6.78 0.13
C GLU A 198 18.40 6.14 -1.23
N MET A 199 17.83 4.98 -1.53
CA MET A 199 17.98 4.34 -2.84
C MET A 199 17.29 5.17 -3.95
N GLN A 200 16.07 5.65 -3.72
CA GLN A 200 15.35 6.52 -4.66
C GLN A 200 16.09 7.84 -4.89
N GLU A 201 16.62 8.45 -3.82
CA GLU A 201 17.38 9.69 -3.95
C GLU A 201 18.69 9.48 -4.72
N ARG A 202 19.41 8.36 -4.48
CA ARG A 202 20.58 8.00 -5.29
C ARG A 202 20.24 7.83 -6.76
N LYS A 203 19.12 7.16 -7.09
CA LYS A 203 18.62 7.03 -8.47
C LYS A 203 18.38 8.40 -9.10
N ARG A 204 17.63 9.28 -8.41
CA ARG A 204 17.32 10.64 -8.85
C ARG A 204 18.57 11.48 -9.12
N LEU A 205 19.58 11.40 -8.23
CA LEU A 205 20.86 12.11 -8.39
C LEU A 205 21.68 11.57 -9.57
N SER A 206 21.68 10.25 -9.80
CA SER A 206 22.34 9.64 -10.95
C SER A 206 21.73 10.13 -12.27
N GLU A 207 20.40 10.11 -12.37
CA GLU A 207 19.67 10.57 -13.56
C GLU A 207 19.93 12.06 -13.85
N LEU A 208 19.95 12.90 -12.81
CA LEU A 208 20.29 14.32 -12.95
C LEU A 208 21.72 14.53 -13.45
N SER A 209 22.68 13.74 -12.95
CA SER A 209 24.07 13.78 -13.38
C SER A 209 24.23 13.36 -14.84
N GLU A 210 23.54 12.30 -15.25
CA GLU A 210 23.55 11.82 -16.64
C GLU A 210 22.98 12.88 -17.59
N LEU A 211 21.87 13.52 -17.23
CA LEU A 211 21.30 14.63 -18.00
C LEU A 211 22.26 15.82 -18.11
N SER A 212 23.00 16.13 -17.04
CA SER A 212 24.00 17.21 -17.06
C SER A 212 25.22 16.90 -17.92
N MET A 213 25.60 15.63 -18.11
CA MET A 213 26.72 15.25 -18.98
C MET A 213 26.37 15.26 -20.47
N HIS A 214 25.07 15.25 -20.80
CA HIS A 214 24.56 15.27 -22.17
C HIS A 214 24.13 16.67 -22.66
N GLN A 215 24.35 17.72 -21.86
CA GLN A 215 24.22 19.14 -22.23
C GLN A 215 25.58 19.75 -22.55
#